data_AF-A0A5M9K2J0-F1
#
_entry.id   AF-A0A5M9K2J0-F1
#
_cell.length_a   1.000
_cell.length_b   1.000
_cell.length_c   1.000
_cell.angle_alpha   90.00
_cell.angle_beta   90.00
_cell.angle_gamma   90.00
#
_symmetry.space_group_name_H-M   'P 1'
#
loop_
_entity.id
_entity.type
_entity.pdbx_description
1 polymer ?
#
loop_
_entity_poly.entity_id
_entity_poly.type
_entity_poly.pdbx_seq_one_letter_code
_entity_poly.pdbx_strand_id
1 'polypeptide(L)'
;MATIAPNTPLYFFGSIIQSTSVDTLEYVEQGLLVIQSGKVLYYGKNIKKEDVAAILGSLDLQALLPSVRYLRKGQFVIPGFVDTHNHAPQWAQRGLGRGLEILDWLNQVTFPNEAKFQDPDHARRIYSSCVDGFIKQADICFEKGQRAFVGKCNMNRNSPLYYTDASAESSLEVTKEFISYVRHIDPNFDLVSPVLTPRFAISCTDELLAGIGQIAKANPTLPIQTHFCEAESEKSTTLSLFPSFTNEADLYESFNLLSERSILAHCTIMTDYEIERIAALNCGVAHCPVSNTTVGGGFMAAPIREYLRRGIKVGLGTDSGGGFSSSILDAMRQAFIVSNAKDFLTKGADHDFLWPSAFTLLLLVGLEWMKEVLAKKWPDREIEVITDGISGDLLTPPGGFKRRMEKHFPSTPPITHTILLGGTNDLAYNRSIQTMYAVFETLVFTPLSNSSKVLILTIPECHVRSNVLDEKREELNDMLVYSLGRKENVSTFDLRGKMPYHNMEPNQRERLWDDGLHFTEAGYQEMGIMVGEKMIEFIEELKAEKEVSLSGQGTMGIE
;
A
#
# COMPACT_ATOMS: atom_id res chain seq x y z
N MET A 1 24.62 3.21 22.46
CA MET A 1 23.95 4.53 22.49
C MET A 1 23.42 4.75 23.89
N ALA A 2 23.56 5.96 24.46
CA ALA A 2 23.07 6.26 25.80
C ALA A 2 21.57 5.93 25.91
N THR A 3 21.21 5.10 26.88
CA THR A 3 19.82 4.81 27.25
C THR A 3 19.16 6.13 27.66
N ILE A 4 18.31 6.64 26.77
CA ILE A 4 17.49 7.81 27.04
C ILE A 4 16.59 7.42 28.22
N ALA A 5 16.65 8.17 29.32
CA ALA A 5 15.80 7.90 30.48
C ALA A 5 14.33 7.82 30.03
N PRO A 6 13.53 6.89 30.58
CA PRO A 6 12.20 6.54 30.06
C PRO A 6 11.16 7.69 29.98
N ASN A 7 11.50 8.85 30.55
CA ASN A 7 10.66 10.05 30.56
C ASN A 7 11.28 11.27 29.87
N THR A 8 12.38 11.13 29.12
CA THR A 8 12.89 12.24 28.32
C THR A 8 12.21 12.22 26.95
N PRO A 9 11.24 13.12 26.69
CA PRO A 9 10.58 13.21 25.40
C PRO A 9 11.57 13.50 24.25
N LEU A 10 11.25 12.95 23.09
CA LEU A 10 11.98 13.17 21.84
C LEU A 10 11.24 14.19 20.98
N TYR A 11 12.00 15.10 20.38
CA TYR A 11 11.47 16.21 19.60
C TYR A 11 12.24 16.33 18.30
N PHE A 12 11.52 16.32 17.19
CA PHE A 12 12.10 16.49 15.87
C PHE A 12 11.39 17.63 15.14
N PHE A 13 12.16 18.56 14.59
CA PHE A 13 11.66 19.59 13.69
C PHE A 13 12.36 19.49 12.34
N GLY A 14 11.60 19.36 11.26
CA GLY A 14 12.09 19.32 9.88
C GLY A 14 11.31 18.34 9.02
N SER A 15 11.95 17.78 8.00
CA SER A 15 11.30 16.88 7.05
C SER A 15 10.83 15.57 7.70
N ILE A 16 9.54 15.26 7.57
CA ILE A 16 8.92 14.01 8.00
C ILE A 16 8.24 13.37 6.79
N ILE A 17 8.52 12.09 6.55
CA ILE A 17 7.92 11.29 5.47
C ILE A 17 7.14 10.14 6.10
N GLN A 18 5.90 9.94 5.70
CA GLN A 18 5.10 8.79 6.13
C GLN A 18 4.11 8.36 5.07
N SER A 19 3.62 7.12 5.16
CA SER A 19 2.50 6.65 4.36
C SER A 19 1.22 6.73 5.19
N THR A 20 0.16 7.32 4.63
CA THR A 20 -1.16 7.44 5.27
C THR A 20 -2.17 6.42 4.72
N SER A 21 -1.86 5.83 3.56
CA SER A 21 -2.56 4.71 2.93
C SER A 21 -1.61 3.96 2.00
N VAL A 22 -2.05 2.83 1.43
CA VAL A 22 -1.26 1.99 0.50
C VAL A 22 -0.74 2.77 -0.72
N ASP A 23 -1.47 3.81 -1.11
CA ASP A 23 -1.29 4.64 -2.31
C ASP A 23 -0.87 6.09 -2.02
N THR A 24 -0.82 6.50 -0.74
CA THR A 24 -0.50 7.89 -0.37
C THR A 24 0.77 7.98 0.46
N LEU A 25 1.74 8.74 -0.06
CA LEU A 25 2.95 9.16 0.66
C LEU A 25 2.82 10.65 1.01
N GLU A 26 2.89 10.95 2.30
CA GLU A 26 2.91 12.30 2.82
C GLU A 26 4.35 12.76 3.07
N TYR A 27 4.70 13.92 2.52
CA TYR A 27 5.95 14.63 2.78
C TYR A 27 5.66 15.97 3.46
N VAL A 28 6.11 16.12 4.70
CA VAL A 28 5.99 17.36 5.47
C VAL A 28 7.36 17.97 5.68
N GLU A 29 7.70 19.01 4.93
CA GLU A 29 9.01 19.67 5.02
C GLU A 29 9.24 20.37 6.36
N GLN A 30 8.18 20.97 6.92
CA GLN A 30 8.21 21.70 8.19
C GLN A 30 7.32 21.01 9.23
N GLY A 31 7.70 19.79 9.60
CA GLY A 31 6.98 18.99 10.57
C GLY A 31 7.55 19.16 11.98
N LEU A 32 6.68 19.21 12.99
CA LEU A 32 7.06 19.10 14.40
C LEU A 32 6.50 17.79 14.96
N LEU A 33 7.39 16.89 15.37
CA LEU A 33 7.03 15.63 16.01
C LEU A 33 7.48 15.64 17.47
N VAL A 34 6.52 15.42 18.37
CA VAL A 34 6.75 15.32 19.82
C VAL A 34 6.37 13.92 20.27
N ILE A 35 7.32 13.21 20.85
CA ILE A 35 7.14 11.85 21.37
C ILE A 35 7.43 11.87 22.86
N GLN A 36 6.49 11.38 23.66
CA GLN A 36 6.65 11.24 25.11
C GLN A 36 6.25 9.83 25.53
N SER A 37 7.08 9.18 26.35
CA SER A 37 6.84 7.83 26.86
C SER A 37 6.46 6.83 25.75
N GLY A 38 7.16 6.89 24.62
CA GLY A 38 6.96 6.00 23.47
C GLY A 38 5.72 6.28 22.62
N LYS A 39 4.96 7.34 22.90
CA LYS A 39 3.75 7.73 22.14
C LYS A 39 3.93 9.08 21.46
N VAL A 40 3.35 9.25 20.28
CA VAL A 40 3.27 10.55 19.62
C VAL A 40 2.28 11.41 20.39
N LEU A 41 2.78 12.46 21.02
CA LEU A 41 1.97 13.44 21.76
C LEU A 41 1.45 14.54 20.83
N TYR A 42 2.27 14.96 19.87
CA TYR A 42 1.92 15.99 18.91
C TYR A 42 2.59 15.74 17.56
N TYR A 43 1.82 15.93 16.49
CA TYR A 43 2.30 15.93 15.12
C TYR A 43 1.71 17.15 14.40
N GLY A 44 2.54 18.17 14.19
CA GLY A 44 2.18 19.39 13.50
C GLY A 44 2.75 19.44 12.10
N LYS A 45 1.96 19.97 11.16
CA LYS A 45 2.34 20.16 9.74
C LYS A 45 2.47 21.65 9.44
N ASN A 46 3.36 22.01 8.51
CA ASN A 46 3.58 23.39 8.05
C ASN A 46 3.88 24.38 9.20
N ILE A 47 4.65 23.92 10.18
CA ILE A 47 4.99 24.69 11.38
C ILE A 47 6.18 25.60 11.08
N LYS A 48 6.01 26.91 11.21
CA LYS A 48 7.16 27.82 11.11
C LYS A 48 8.10 27.58 12.27
N LYS A 49 9.40 27.69 12.00
CA LYS A 49 10.45 27.45 13.00
C LYS A 49 10.31 28.34 14.24
N GLU A 50 9.86 29.59 14.07
CA GLU A 50 9.59 30.54 15.16
C GLU A 50 8.43 30.13 16.08
N ASP A 51 7.47 29.37 15.56
CA ASP A 51 6.28 28.96 16.32
C ASP A 51 6.53 27.74 17.22
N VAL A 52 7.62 27.01 17.01
CA VAL A 52 7.97 25.80 17.80
C VAL A 52 7.99 26.08 19.30
N ALA A 53 8.52 27.24 19.70
CA ALA A 53 8.57 27.63 21.11
C ALA A 53 7.19 27.88 21.72
N ALA A 54 6.30 28.53 20.96
CA ALA A 54 4.92 28.78 21.39
C ALA A 54 4.14 27.46 21.49
N ILE A 55 4.31 26.57 20.51
CA ILE A 55 3.64 25.25 20.49
C ILE A 55 4.10 24.41 21.68
N LEU A 56 5.41 24.31 21.93
CA LEU A 56 5.91 23.59 23.11
C LEU A 56 5.46 24.25 24.42
N GLY A 57 5.31 25.58 24.45
CA GLY A 57 4.69 26.29 25.56
C GLY A 57 3.25 25.87 25.82
N SER A 58 2.43 25.77 24.77
CA SER A 58 1.02 25.34 24.88
C SER A 58 0.82 23.90 25.34
N LEU A 59 1.86 23.07 25.21
CA LEU A 59 1.88 21.68 25.66
C LEU A 59 2.50 21.50 27.06
N ASP A 60 2.83 22.59 27.77
CA ASP A 60 3.58 22.59 29.03
C ASP A 60 4.98 21.93 28.92
N LEU A 61 5.58 21.98 27.73
CA LEU A 61 6.89 21.39 27.41
C LEU A 61 7.97 22.45 27.10
N GLN A 62 7.76 23.72 27.47
CA GLN A 62 8.67 24.82 27.13
C GLN A 62 10.10 24.62 27.64
N ALA A 63 10.27 23.98 28.80
CA ALA A 63 11.57 23.67 29.39
C ALA A 63 12.45 22.78 28.49
N LEU A 64 11.85 22.14 27.47
CA LEU A 64 12.48 21.13 26.63
C LEU A 64 12.87 21.69 25.25
N LEU A 65 12.64 22.98 25.00
CA LEU A 65 13.10 23.70 23.81
C LEU A 65 14.57 23.45 23.43
N PRO A 66 15.55 23.45 24.37
CA PRO A 66 16.95 23.16 24.03
C PRO A 66 17.19 21.74 23.50
N SER A 67 16.25 20.82 23.70
CA SER A 67 16.35 19.41 23.30
C SER A 67 15.73 19.13 21.93
N VAL A 68 15.17 20.14 21.26
CA VAL A 68 14.61 19.98 19.91
C VAL A 68 15.69 19.64 18.91
N ARG A 69 15.54 18.51 18.22
CA ARG A 69 16.43 18.10 17.13
C ARG A 69 15.94 18.73 15.83
N TYR A 70 16.58 19.82 15.45
CA TYR A 70 16.39 20.44 14.14
C TYR A 70 17.12 19.63 13.07
N LEU A 71 16.37 19.01 12.17
CA LEU A 71 16.89 18.24 11.05
C LEU A 71 17.58 19.18 10.05
N ARG A 72 18.76 18.77 9.57
CA ARG A 72 19.50 19.50 8.53
C ARG A 72 18.94 19.14 7.16
N LYS A 73 19.25 19.95 6.14
CA LYS A 73 18.95 19.62 4.74
C LYS A 73 19.46 18.21 4.40
N GLY A 74 18.60 17.38 3.82
CA GLY A 74 18.90 15.98 3.49
C GLY A 74 18.68 14.98 4.63
N GLN A 75 18.32 15.43 5.82
CA GLN A 75 17.85 14.57 6.90
C GLN A 75 16.32 14.59 6.96
N PHE A 76 15.72 13.43 7.19
CA PHE A 76 14.29 13.28 7.37
C PHE A 76 14.00 12.19 8.39
N VAL A 77 12.78 12.23 8.94
CA VAL A 77 12.26 11.19 9.83
C VAL A 77 11.22 10.38 9.07
N ILE A 78 11.26 9.06 9.24
CA ILE A 78 10.23 8.12 8.78
C ILE A 78 9.77 7.26 9.96
N PRO A 79 8.55 6.67 9.91
CA PRO A 79 8.19 5.56 10.77
C PRO A 79 9.25 4.44 10.70
N GLY A 80 9.46 3.77 11.83
CA GLY A 80 10.32 2.59 11.87
C GLY A 80 9.74 1.47 11.00
N PHE A 81 10.62 0.73 10.30
CA PHE A 81 10.18 -0.41 9.50
C PHE A 81 9.64 -1.54 10.37
N VAL A 82 8.63 -2.24 9.85
CA VAL A 82 8.04 -3.44 10.45
C VAL A 82 8.45 -4.63 9.60
N ASP A 83 9.10 -5.61 10.22
CA ASP A 83 9.48 -6.89 9.61
C ASP A 83 8.49 -7.96 10.07
N THR A 84 7.57 -8.36 9.18
CA THR A 84 6.45 -9.22 9.53
C THR A 84 6.77 -10.71 9.55
N HIS A 85 7.96 -11.11 9.06
CA HIS A 85 8.39 -12.51 9.09
C HIS A 85 9.91 -12.62 9.08
N ASN A 86 10.46 -13.25 10.11
CA ASN A 86 11.89 -13.42 10.26
C ASN A 86 12.25 -14.56 11.21
N HIS A 87 13.24 -15.36 10.82
CA HIS A 87 13.83 -16.39 11.67
C HIS A 87 15.07 -15.88 12.39
N ALA A 88 14.91 -15.45 13.65
CA ALA A 88 16.04 -15.03 14.48
C ALA A 88 17.16 -16.09 14.61
N PRO A 89 16.86 -17.40 14.75
CA PRO A 89 17.90 -18.43 14.82
C PRO A 89 18.72 -18.58 13.54
N GLN A 90 18.17 -18.11 12.42
CA GLN A 90 18.82 -18.20 11.12
C GLN A 90 19.67 -16.96 10.79
N TRP A 91 19.88 -16.06 11.77
CA TRP A 91 20.66 -14.85 11.57
C TRP A 91 22.08 -15.11 11.04
N ALA A 92 22.76 -16.14 11.57
CA ALA A 92 24.13 -16.43 11.16
C ALA A 92 24.23 -17.11 9.78
N GLN A 93 23.14 -17.67 9.25
CA GLN A 93 23.16 -18.49 8.02
C GLN A 93 22.69 -17.76 6.76
N ARG A 94 22.36 -16.46 6.86
CA ARG A 94 21.91 -15.67 5.70
C ARG A 94 22.85 -15.81 4.52
N GLY A 95 22.27 -16.14 3.36
CA GLY A 95 22.99 -16.26 2.09
C GLY A 95 23.70 -17.61 1.88
N LEU A 96 23.57 -18.56 2.80
CA LEU A 96 24.02 -19.94 2.61
C LEU A 96 22.94 -20.78 1.90
N GLY A 97 23.37 -21.75 1.09
CA GLY A 97 22.46 -22.69 0.42
C GLY A 97 21.61 -22.12 -0.73
N ARG A 98 22.05 -21.01 -1.33
CA ARG A 98 21.36 -20.39 -2.48
C ARG A 98 21.16 -21.40 -3.60
N GLY A 99 19.95 -21.44 -4.16
CA GLY A 99 19.58 -22.33 -5.26
C GLY A 99 19.22 -23.77 -4.85
N LEU A 100 19.31 -24.14 -3.57
CA LEU A 100 18.74 -25.40 -3.08
C LEU A 100 17.21 -25.27 -2.99
N GLU A 101 16.49 -26.31 -3.42
CA GLU A 101 15.05 -26.44 -3.20
C GLU A 101 14.71 -26.31 -1.70
N ILE A 102 13.54 -25.75 -1.37
CA ILE A 102 13.18 -25.41 0.02
C ILE A 102 13.39 -26.58 1.01
N LEU A 103 12.97 -27.80 0.67
CA LEU A 103 13.13 -28.96 1.55
C LEU A 103 14.59 -29.41 1.70
N ASP A 104 15.40 -29.27 0.65
CA ASP A 104 16.83 -29.57 0.69
C ASP A 104 17.59 -28.50 1.50
N TRP A 105 17.23 -27.24 1.31
CA TRP A 105 17.78 -26.12 2.06
C TRP A 105 17.49 -26.25 3.56
N LEU A 106 16.26 -26.65 3.92
CA LEU A 106 15.89 -26.92 5.31
C LEU A 106 16.78 -28.00 5.94
N ASN A 107 16.96 -29.13 5.25
CA ASN A 107 17.75 -30.27 5.74
C ASN A 107 19.25 -29.99 5.80
N GLN A 108 19.82 -29.36 4.76
CA GLN A 108 21.27 -29.21 4.63
C GLN A 108 21.81 -27.97 5.35
N VAL A 109 20.99 -26.92 5.51
CA VAL A 109 21.44 -25.63 6.03
C VAL A 109 20.69 -25.28 7.31
N THR A 110 19.37 -25.24 7.27
CA THR A 110 18.57 -24.63 8.35
C THR A 110 18.55 -25.45 9.62
N PHE A 111 18.13 -26.72 9.59
CA PHE A 111 18.05 -27.53 10.81
C PHE A 111 19.42 -27.69 11.52
N PRO A 112 20.54 -27.91 10.82
CA PRO A 112 21.87 -27.93 11.45
C PRO A 112 22.26 -26.62 12.14
N ASN A 113 21.84 -25.46 11.62
CA ASN A 113 22.15 -24.17 12.25
C ASN A 113 21.20 -23.85 13.40
N GLU A 114 19.90 -24.11 13.26
CA GLU A 114 18.94 -23.88 14.36
C GLU A 114 19.22 -24.80 15.55
N ALA A 115 19.67 -26.04 15.34
CA ALA A 115 20.03 -26.97 16.42
C ALA A 115 21.15 -26.46 17.34
N LYS A 116 22.00 -25.51 16.89
CA LYS A 116 23.05 -24.91 17.72
C LYS A 116 22.49 -24.07 18.86
N PHE A 117 21.22 -23.65 18.78
CA PHE A 117 20.55 -22.85 19.81
C PHE A 117 20.15 -23.64 21.05
N GLN A 118 20.38 -24.95 21.07
CA GLN A 118 20.37 -25.74 22.32
C GLN A 118 21.41 -25.24 23.33
N ASP A 119 22.49 -24.59 22.87
CA ASP A 119 23.48 -23.90 23.69
C ASP A 119 23.00 -22.46 24.00
N PRO A 120 22.64 -22.15 25.26
CA PRO A 120 22.14 -20.82 25.65
C PRO A 120 23.15 -19.69 25.40
N ASP A 121 24.46 -19.97 25.46
CA ASP A 121 25.48 -18.94 25.20
C ASP A 121 25.59 -18.64 23.71
N HIS A 122 25.49 -19.66 22.86
CA HIS A 122 25.33 -19.47 21.42
C HIS A 122 24.07 -18.66 21.11
N ALA A 123 22.93 -19.08 21.69
CA ALA A 123 21.65 -18.41 21.51
C ALA A 123 21.73 -16.93 21.90
N ARG A 124 22.25 -16.62 23.10
CA ARG A 124 22.41 -15.24 23.58
C ARG A 124 23.26 -14.40 22.63
N ARG A 125 24.43 -14.90 22.22
CA ARG A 125 25.32 -14.15 21.29
C ARG A 125 24.66 -13.87 19.95
N ILE A 126 24.06 -14.90 19.32
CA ILE A 126 23.47 -14.75 17.99
C ILE A 126 22.20 -13.92 18.04
N TYR A 127 21.35 -14.11 19.05
CA TYR A 127 20.19 -13.26 19.23
C TYR A 127 20.60 -11.83 19.52
N SER A 128 21.55 -11.55 20.43
CA SER A 128 22.06 -10.19 20.64
C SER A 128 22.54 -9.54 19.34
N SER A 129 23.30 -10.27 18.51
CA SER A 129 23.73 -9.78 17.19
C SER A 129 22.56 -9.55 16.23
N CYS A 130 21.55 -10.42 16.27
CA CYS A 130 20.31 -10.25 15.53
C CYS A 130 19.56 -8.99 15.99
N VAL A 131 19.51 -8.71 17.29
CA VAL A 131 18.89 -7.50 17.87
C VAL A 131 19.71 -6.22 17.64
N ASP A 132 21.01 -6.34 17.42
CA ASP A 132 21.83 -5.19 17.05
C ASP A 132 21.74 -4.90 15.54
N GLY A 133 21.61 -5.94 14.72
CA GLY A 133 21.48 -5.84 13.26
C GLY A 133 20.06 -5.63 12.75
N PHE A 134 19.06 -5.99 13.57
CA PHE A 134 17.64 -5.68 13.44
C PHE A 134 17.12 -5.24 14.79
N ILE A 135 16.05 -4.48 14.85
CA ILE A 135 15.27 -4.35 16.09
C ILE A 135 14.67 -5.79 16.35
N LYS A 136 15.17 -6.70 17.30
CA LYS A 136 14.59 -8.06 17.77
C LYS A 136 14.68 -8.60 19.29
N GLN A 137 14.12 -9.85 19.53
CA GLN A 137 14.04 -10.93 20.63
C GLN A 137 13.51 -10.76 22.10
N ALA A 138 12.41 -11.40 22.55
CA ALA A 138 11.74 -11.32 23.89
C ALA A 138 12.48 -10.65 25.08
N ASP A 139 13.38 -11.33 25.80
CA ASP A 139 14.10 -10.68 26.92
C ASP A 139 14.98 -9.55 26.41
N ILE A 140 15.74 -9.78 25.35
CA ILE A 140 16.61 -8.78 24.72
C ILE A 140 15.77 -7.62 24.10
N CYS A 141 14.55 -7.88 23.63
CA CYS A 141 13.56 -6.97 23.08
C CYS A 141 13.09 -6.08 24.20
N PHE A 142 12.67 -6.70 25.29
CA PHE A 142 12.15 -6.02 26.45
C PHE A 142 13.25 -5.13 27.06
N GLU A 143 14.45 -5.68 27.27
CA GLU A 143 15.63 -4.95 27.74
C GLU A 143 16.01 -3.79 26.81
N LYS A 144 15.85 -3.93 25.49
CA LYS A 144 16.17 -2.90 24.50
C LYS A 144 14.98 -2.02 24.09
N GLY A 145 13.81 -2.18 24.72
CA GLY A 145 12.64 -1.31 24.52
C GLY A 145 11.91 -1.51 23.18
N GLN A 146 11.95 -2.71 22.64
CA GLN A 146 11.40 -3.03 21.33
C GLN A 146 10.06 -3.74 21.39
N ARG A 147 9.19 -3.39 20.42
CA ARG A 147 8.02 -4.18 20.07
C ARG A 147 8.33 -5.43 19.22
N ALA A 148 7.87 -6.61 19.64
CA ALA A 148 8.00 -7.84 18.85
C ALA A 148 6.95 -8.90 19.16
N PHE A 149 6.68 -9.73 18.16
CA PHE A 149 6.08 -11.04 18.33
C PHE A 149 7.18 -12.10 18.38
N VAL A 150 7.17 -12.93 19.42
CA VAL A 150 8.18 -13.97 19.64
C VAL A 150 7.47 -15.28 19.86
N GLY A 151 7.89 -16.34 19.15
CA GLY A 151 7.18 -17.61 19.16
C GLY A 151 8.14 -18.77 19.34
N LYS A 152 7.74 -19.71 20.19
CA LYS A 152 8.34 -21.03 20.22
C LYS A 152 7.89 -21.79 18.99
N CYS A 153 8.83 -22.20 18.15
CA CYS A 153 8.57 -22.96 16.94
C CYS A 153 8.08 -24.38 17.30
N ASN A 154 6.96 -24.82 16.73
CA ASN A 154 6.37 -26.13 16.97
C ASN A 154 6.66 -27.06 15.78
N MET A 155 7.30 -28.21 16.05
CA MET A 155 7.69 -29.20 15.04
C MET A 155 7.83 -30.59 15.71
N ASN A 156 6.98 -31.57 15.40
CA ASN A 156 7.06 -32.94 15.96
C ASN A 156 7.07 -34.05 14.89
N ARG A 157 7.23 -33.69 13.61
CA ARG A 157 7.32 -34.62 12.47
C ARG A 157 8.27 -34.06 11.40
N ASN A 158 8.71 -34.92 10.47
CA ASN A 158 9.43 -34.56 9.23
C ASN A 158 10.55 -33.54 9.43
N SER A 159 11.29 -33.72 10.52
CA SER A 159 12.45 -32.95 10.93
C SER A 159 13.49 -33.90 11.49
N PRO A 160 14.78 -33.55 11.47
CA PRO A 160 15.83 -34.41 11.99
C PRO A 160 15.62 -34.71 13.49
N LEU A 161 15.95 -35.92 13.93
CA LEU A 161 15.76 -36.35 15.33
C LEU A 161 16.47 -35.44 16.36
N TYR A 162 17.55 -34.78 15.96
CA TYR A 162 18.29 -33.84 16.81
C TYR A 162 17.65 -32.43 16.89
N TYR A 163 16.60 -32.19 16.11
CA TYR A 163 15.92 -30.90 16.01
C TYR A 163 14.41 -31.10 15.75
N THR A 164 13.77 -31.81 16.68
CA THR A 164 12.34 -32.11 16.66
C THR A 164 11.83 -32.15 18.11
N ASP A 165 10.59 -31.71 18.32
CA ASP A 165 9.92 -31.81 19.62
C ASP A 165 9.65 -33.29 19.94
N ALA A 166 9.82 -33.68 21.20
CA ALA A 166 9.70 -35.07 21.62
C ALA A 166 8.29 -35.67 21.38
N SER A 167 7.25 -34.84 21.51
CA SER A 167 5.85 -35.21 21.26
C SER A 167 4.98 -33.95 21.06
N ALA A 168 3.74 -34.13 20.60
CA ALA A 168 2.77 -33.03 20.54
C ALA A 168 2.51 -32.45 21.94
N GLU A 169 2.36 -33.30 22.97
CA GLU A 169 2.13 -32.88 24.35
C GLU A 169 3.28 -32.01 24.88
N SER A 170 4.52 -32.46 24.73
CA SER A 170 5.71 -31.71 25.15
C SER A 170 5.82 -30.38 24.41
N SER A 171 5.56 -30.36 23.10
CA SER A 171 5.57 -29.14 22.29
C SER A 171 4.54 -28.11 22.79
N LEU A 172 3.33 -28.56 23.14
CA LEU A 172 2.25 -27.72 23.66
C LEU A 172 2.50 -27.22 25.08
N GLU A 173 3.11 -28.05 25.94
CA GLU A 173 3.51 -27.68 27.29
C GLU A 173 4.53 -26.53 27.25
N VAL A 174 5.61 -26.68 26.47
CA VAL A 174 6.62 -25.64 26.30
C VAL A 174 6.02 -24.36 25.69
N THR A 175 5.08 -24.47 24.75
CA THR A 175 4.35 -23.30 24.22
C THR A 175 3.57 -22.56 25.31
N LYS A 176 2.87 -23.28 26.21
CA LYS A 176 2.12 -22.68 27.31
C LYS A 176 3.03 -22.06 28.37
N GLU A 177 4.15 -22.71 28.69
CA GLU A 177 5.18 -22.18 29.57
C GLU A 177 5.76 -20.88 29.01
N PHE A 178 6.09 -20.86 27.71
CA PHE A 178 6.61 -19.67 27.05
C PHE A 178 5.61 -18.51 27.05
N ILE A 179 4.32 -18.77 26.77
CA ILE A 179 3.26 -17.74 26.87
C ILE A 179 3.19 -17.18 28.30
N SER A 180 3.27 -18.06 29.31
CA SER A 180 3.23 -17.67 30.72
C SER A 180 4.46 -16.85 31.11
N TYR A 181 5.63 -17.22 30.58
CA TYR A 181 6.89 -16.50 30.77
C TYR A 181 6.83 -15.09 30.17
N VAL A 182 6.39 -14.95 28.91
CA VAL A 182 6.28 -13.63 28.27
C VAL A 182 5.28 -12.75 29.03
N ARG A 183 4.17 -13.32 29.52
CA ARG A 183 3.20 -12.59 30.35
C ARG A 183 3.77 -12.19 31.71
N HIS A 184 4.74 -12.92 32.25
CA HIS A 184 5.40 -12.55 33.48
C HIS A 184 6.31 -11.32 33.29
N ILE A 185 7.07 -11.27 32.19
CA ILE A 185 7.99 -10.15 31.90
C ILE A 185 7.26 -8.92 31.32
N ASP A 186 6.16 -9.11 30.61
CA ASP A 186 5.33 -8.05 30.02
C ASP A 186 3.83 -8.40 30.16
N PRO A 187 3.19 -8.08 31.30
CA PRO A 187 1.82 -8.51 31.62
C PRO A 187 0.75 -8.06 30.63
N ASN A 188 0.95 -6.92 29.96
CA ASN A 188 0.01 -6.36 29.00
C ASN A 188 0.44 -6.61 27.55
N PHE A 189 1.61 -7.23 27.33
CA PHE A 189 2.25 -7.37 26.04
C PHE A 189 2.48 -6.02 25.33
N ASP A 190 2.84 -4.99 26.09
CA ASP A 190 3.04 -3.62 25.61
C ASP A 190 4.22 -3.52 24.65
N LEU A 191 5.22 -4.39 24.78
CA LEU A 191 6.39 -4.50 23.91
C LEU A 191 6.48 -5.91 23.31
N VAL A 192 6.46 -6.96 24.13
CA VAL A 192 6.66 -8.34 23.66
C VAL A 192 5.37 -9.11 23.81
N SER A 193 4.88 -9.68 22.71
CA SER A 193 3.73 -10.59 22.73
C SER A 193 4.15 -11.98 22.25
N PRO A 194 3.66 -13.07 22.88
CA PRO A 194 3.89 -14.39 22.35
C PRO A 194 3.09 -14.60 21.06
N VAL A 195 3.65 -15.33 20.08
CA VAL A 195 2.98 -15.73 18.84
C VAL A 195 2.99 -17.26 18.70
N LEU A 196 1.83 -17.84 18.41
CA LEU A 196 1.71 -19.27 18.14
C LEU A 196 2.38 -19.58 16.80
N THR A 197 3.36 -20.49 16.79
CA THR A 197 4.24 -20.70 15.63
C THR A 197 4.34 -22.19 15.26
N PRO A 198 3.25 -22.81 14.77
CA PRO A 198 3.43 -24.00 13.95
C PRO A 198 4.32 -23.62 12.77
N ARG A 199 5.45 -24.29 12.58
CA ARG A 199 6.40 -23.87 11.52
C ARG A 199 5.72 -23.86 10.16
N PHE A 200 5.11 -25.01 9.86
CA PHE A 200 4.35 -25.37 8.66
C PHE A 200 3.81 -26.79 8.84
N ALA A 201 2.71 -27.12 8.18
CA ALA A 201 1.97 -28.37 8.35
C ALA A 201 2.82 -29.64 8.12
N ILE A 202 3.82 -29.60 7.24
CA ILE A 202 4.73 -30.74 7.01
C ILE A 202 5.36 -31.23 8.33
N SER A 203 5.76 -30.29 9.18
CA SER A 203 6.48 -30.55 10.44
C SER A 203 5.59 -30.78 11.67
N CYS A 204 4.27 -30.66 11.53
CA CYS A 204 3.33 -30.81 12.64
C CYS A 204 2.38 -31.98 12.36
N THR A 205 2.15 -32.84 13.35
CA THR A 205 1.05 -33.82 13.27
C THR A 205 -0.30 -33.14 13.51
N ASP A 206 -1.38 -33.81 13.11
CA ASP A 206 -2.77 -33.38 13.35
C ASP A 206 -3.03 -33.07 14.83
N GLU A 207 -2.50 -33.90 15.74
CA GLU A 207 -2.66 -33.70 17.18
C GLU A 207 -1.98 -32.40 17.65
N LEU A 208 -0.80 -32.09 17.10
CA LEU A 208 -0.09 -30.85 17.42
C LEU A 208 -0.83 -29.63 16.88
N LEU A 209 -1.27 -29.66 15.61
CA LEU A 209 -2.04 -28.57 15.01
C LEU A 209 -3.35 -28.31 15.77
N ALA A 210 -4.08 -29.38 16.11
CA ALA A 210 -5.30 -29.29 16.91
C ALA A 210 -5.03 -28.72 18.31
N GLY A 211 -3.94 -29.13 18.97
CA GLY A 211 -3.55 -28.59 20.27
C GLY A 211 -3.20 -27.10 20.22
N ILE A 212 -2.46 -26.66 19.20
CA ILE A 212 -2.15 -25.23 19.00
C ILE A 212 -3.44 -24.45 18.74
N GLY A 213 -4.34 -25.00 17.93
CA GLY A 213 -5.67 -24.47 17.68
C GLY A 213 -6.52 -24.27 18.94
N GLN A 214 -6.45 -25.22 19.87
CA GLN A 214 -7.11 -25.08 21.18
C GLN A 214 -6.51 -23.94 22.01
N ILE A 215 -5.18 -23.76 21.97
CA ILE A 215 -4.52 -22.63 22.64
C ILE A 215 -4.97 -21.30 22.00
N ALA A 216 -5.01 -21.23 20.66
CA ALA A 216 -5.48 -20.06 19.93
C ALA A 216 -6.92 -19.70 20.30
N LYS A 217 -7.83 -20.69 20.30
CA LYS A 217 -9.23 -20.50 20.67
C LYS A 217 -9.40 -20.04 22.12
N ALA A 218 -8.59 -20.53 23.04
CA ALA A 218 -8.60 -20.11 24.44
C ALA A 218 -7.98 -18.72 24.64
N ASN A 219 -7.19 -18.22 23.69
CA ASN A 219 -6.46 -16.95 23.76
C ASN A 219 -6.61 -16.15 22.45
N PRO A 220 -7.81 -15.65 22.12
CA PRO A 220 -8.11 -15.09 20.78
C PRO A 220 -7.31 -13.84 20.41
N THR A 221 -6.65 -13.19 21.38
CA THR A 221 -5.79 -12.02 21.13
C THR A 221 -4.39 -12.39 20.66
N LEU A 222 -3.96 -13.64 20.87
CA LEU A 222 -2.63 -14.09 20.48
C LEU A 222 -2.51 -14.17 18.96
N PRO A 223 -1.46 -13.59 18.37
CA PRO A 223 -1.16 -13.80 16.97
C PRO A 223 -0.77 -15.25 16.69
N ILE A 224 -0.97 -15.65 15.43
CA ILE A 224 -0.56 -16.94 14.87
C ILE A 224 0.32 -16.63 13.67
N GLN A 225 1.41 -17.36 13.48
CA GLN A 225 2.24 -17.27 12.27
C GLN A 225 2.63 -18.64 11.77
N THR A 226 2.65 -18.83 10.44
CA THR A 226 3.08 -20.06 9.77
C THR A 226 3.53 -19.76 8.35
N HIS A 227 4.31 -20.65 7.74
CA HIS A 227 4.53 -20.63 6.29
C HIS A 227 3.26 -21.16 5.61
N PHE A 228 2.93 -20.60 4.44
CA PHE A 228 1.68 -20.89 3.74
C PHE A 228 1.87 -20.74 2.23
N CYS A 229 1.56 -21.81 1.48
CA CYS A 229 1.68 -21.83 0.01
C CYS A 229 2.98 -21.19 -0.51
N GLU A 230 4.14 -21.62 0.01
CA GLU A 230 5.43 -21.01 -0.32
C GLU A 230 5.95 -21.52 -1.68
N ALA A 231 5.90 -22.83 -1.90
CA ALA A 231 6.42 -23.49 -3.10
C ALA A 231 5.59 -24.72 -3.46
N GLU A 232 5.58 -25.11 -4.74
CA GLU A 232 4.77 -26.24 -5.24
C GLU A 232 5.14 -27.58 -4.57
N SER A 233 6.44 -27.81 -4.36
CA SER A 233 6.95 -29.02 -3.69
C SER A 233 6.52 -29.08 -2.22
N GLU A 234 6.50 -27.94 -1.55
CA GLU A 234 6.05 -27.77 -0.16
C GLU A 234 4.53 -28.01 -0.07
N LYS A 235 3.73 -27.28 -0.84
CA LYS A 235 2.26 -27.45 -0.88
C LYS A 235 1.86 -28.88 -1.23
N SER A 236 2.51 -29.50 -2.22
CA SER A 236 2.26 -30.88 -2.61
C SER A 236 2.57 -31.87 -1.47
N THR A 237 3.66 -31.64 -0.74
CA THR A 237 4.03 -32.47 0.41
C THR A 237 3.02 -32.28 1.55
N THR A 238 2.61 -31.05 1.84
CA THR A 238 1.54 -30.76 2.82
C THR A 238 0.28 -31.56 2.49
N LEU A 239 -0.25 -31.44 1.28
CA LEU A 239 -1.50 -32.13 0.90
C LEU A 239 -1.36 -33.66 0.85
N SER A 240 -0.17 -34.19 0.59
CA SER A 240 0.09 -35.64 0.66
C SER A 240 0.02 -36.18 2.10
N LEU A 241 0.38 -35.36 3.09
CA LEU A 241 0.33 -35.71 4.51
C LEU A 241 -1.04 -35.51 5.12
N PHE A 242 -1.89 -34.68 4.50
CA PHE A 242 -3.24 -34.36 4.94
C PHE A 242 -4.26 -34.61 3.80
N PRO A 243 -4.46 -35.87 3.37
CA PRO A 243 -5.22 -36.21 2.16
C PRO A 243 -6.72 -35.89 2.23
N SER A 244 -7.24 -35.53 3.40
CA SER A 244 -8.63 -35.05 3.57
C SER A 244 -8.83 -33.61 3.09
N PHE A 245 -7.76 -32.88 2.79
CA PHE A 245 -7.80 -31.49 2.34
C PHE A 245 -7.24 -31.36 0.92
N THR A 246 -7.77 -30.39 0.17
CA THR A 246 -7.33 -30.09 -1.20
C THR A 246 -6.54 -28.79 -1.30
N ASN A 247 -6.48 -28.01 -0.22
CA ASN A 247 -5.84 -26.71 -0.13
C ASN A 247 -5.42 -26.43 1.32
N GLU A 248 -4.49 -25.49 1.52
CA GLU A 248 -3.95 -25.21 2.86
C GLU A 248 -4.89 -24.33 3.68
N ALA A 249 -5.73 -23.50 3.04
CA ALA A 249 -6.66 -22.64 3.76
C ALA A 249 -7.64 -23.46 4.61
N ASP A 250 -8.29 -24.47 4.01
CA ASP A 250 -9.22 -25.35 4.71
C ASP A 250 -8.50 -26.20 5.77
N LEU A 251 -7.27 -26.64 5.48
CA LEU A 251 -6.44 -27.38 6.43
C LEU A 251 -6.22 -26.57 7.72
N TYR A 252 -5.61 -25.39 7.62
CA TYR A 252 -5.32 -24.58 8.79
C TYR A 252 -6.58 -24.02 9.45
N GLU A 253 -7.63 -23.70 8.68
CA GLU A 253 -8.90 -23.27 9.24
C GLU A 253 -9.57 -24.37 10.07
N SER A 254 -9.54 -25.64 9.62
CA SER A 254 -10.13 -26.76 10.36
C SER A 254 -9.52 -26.93 11.75
N PHE A 255 -8.25 -26.53 11.90
CA PHE A 255 -7.53 -26.52 13.18
C PHE A 255 -7.67 -25.19 13.95
N ASN A 256 -8.50 -24.25 13.52
CA ASN A 256 -8.66 -22.91 14.12
C ASN A 256 -7.36 -22.07 14.10
N LEU A 257 -6.52 -22.26 13.08
CA LEU A 257 -5.24 -21.54 12.94
C LEU A 257 -5.32 -20.36 11.96
N LEU A 258 -6.48 -20.12 11.35
CA LEU A 258 -6.76 -18.95 10.53
C LEU A 258 -7.75 -18.01 11.24
N SER A 259 -7.37 -16.74 11.36
CA SER A 259 -8.13 -15.68 12.01
C SER A 259 -7.59 -14.31 11.60
N GLU A 260 -8.22 -13.24 12.09
CA GLU A 260 -7.73 -11.88 11.86
C GLU A 260 -6.34 -11.60 12.44
N ARG A 261 -5.87 -12.48 13.34
CA ARG A 261 -4.56 -12.44 14.02
C ARG A 261 -3.53 -13.38 13.39
N SER A 262 -3.89 -14.07 12.30
CA SER A 262 -2.98 -14.97 11.58
C SER A 262 -2.13 -14.22 10.56
N ILE A 263 -0.82 -14.49 10.53
CA ILE A 263 0.18 -13.94 9.63
C ILE A 263 0.75 -15.10 8.80
N LEU A 264 0.46 -15.11 7.50
CA LEU A 264 0.81 -16.17 6.56
C LEU A 264 2.01 -15.74 5.73
N ALA A 265 3.15 -16.41 5.91
CA ALA A 265 4.37 -16.06 5.18
C ALA A 265 4.36 -16.61 3.75
N HIS A 266 4.95 -15.84 2.84
CA HIS A 266 5.16 -16.14 1.41
C HIS A 266 3.92 -15.98 0.54
N CYS A 267 2.96 -16.91 0.64
CA CYS A 267 1.72 -16.90 -0.13
C CYS A 267 1.95 -16.68 -1.63
N THR A 268 2.75 -17.54 -2.29
CA THR A 268 3.21 -17.30 -3.67
C THR A 268 2.32 -17.98 -4.72
N ILE A 269 1.70 -19.10 -4.33
CA ILE A 269 0.94 -20.03 -5.20
C ILE A 269 -0.45 -20.35 -4.62
N MET A 270 -1.08 -19.39 -3.94
CA MET A 270 -2.46 -19.53 -3.49
C MET A 270 -3.42 -19.62 -4.69
N THR A 271 -4.42 -20.49 -4.58
CA THR A 271 -5.56 -20.53 -5.51
C THR A 271 -6.52 -19.37 -5.24
N ASP A 272 -7.37 -19.01 -6.21
CA ASP A 272 -8.41 -17.99 -6.02
C ASP A 272 -9.30 -18.27 -4.79
N TYR A 273 -9.67 -19.54 -4.57
CA TYR A 273 -10.41 -19.96 -3.38
C TYR A 273 -9.64 -19.65 -2.08
N GLU A 274 -8.36 -20.00 -2.01
CA GLU A 274 -7.53 -19.72 -0.83
C GLU A 274 -7.42 -18.21 -0.59
N ILE A 275 -7.24 -17.41 -1.64
CA ILE A 275 -7.21 -15.94 -1.57
C ILE A 275 -8.52 -15.39 -0.98
N GLU A 276 -9.66 -15.82 -1.52
CA GLU A 276 -10.99 -15.42 -1.02
C GLU A 276 -11.21 -15.84 0.43
N ARG A 277 -10.76 -17.05 0.79
CA ARG A 277 -10.94 -17.59 2.13
C ARG A 277 -10.14 -16.82 3.16
N ILE A 278 -8.85 -16.56 2.91
CA ILE A 278 -8.02 -15.79 3.85
C ILE A 278 -8.46 -14.33 3.96
N ALA A 279 -9.01 -13.75 2.88
CA ALA A 279 -9.61 -12.41 2.90
C ALA A 279 -10.86 -12.39 3.80
N ALA A 280 -11.75 -13.38 3.65
CA ALA A 280 -12.95 -13.50 4.48
C ALA A 280 -12.64 -13.69 5.98
N LEU A 281 -11.53 -14.37 6.29
CA LEU A 281 -11.02 -14.56 7.65
C LEU A 281 -10.16 -13.39 8.16
N ASN A 282 -9.95 -12.36 7.33
CA ASN A 282 -9.13 -11.20 7.61
C ASN A 282 -7.68 -11.55 8.00
N CYS A 283 -7.11 -12.63 7.44
CA CYS A 283 -5.70 -12.97 7.67
C CYS A 283 -4.76 -11.90 7.09
N GLY A 284 -3.54 -11.83 7.61
CA GLY A 284 -2.45 -11.03 7.03
C GLY A 284 -1.46 -11.89 6.23
N VAL A 285 -0.83 -11.29 5.23
CA VAL A 285 0.23 -11.91 4.42
C VAL A 285 1.56 -11.22 4.73
N ALA A 286 2.60 -12.01 5.00
CA ALA A 286 3.98 -11.56 5.08
C ALA A 286 4.72 -11.87 3.77
N HIS A 287 4.82 -10.88 2.89
CA HIS A 287 5.50 -11.01 1.61
C HIS A 287 7.02 -11.01 1.80
N CYS A 288 7.69 -12.09 1.38
CA CYS A 288 9.12 -12.33 1.63
C CYS A 288 9.94 -12.40 0.33
N PRO A 289 10.01 -11.31 -0.46
CA PRO A 289 10.50 -11.34 -1.84
C PRO A 289 11.97 -11.71 -1.98
N VAL A 290 12.81 -11.38 -0.98
CA VAL A 290 14.23 -11.75 -0.98
C VAL A 290 14.38 -13.26 -0.89
N SER A 291 13.69 -13.91 0.06
CA SER A 291 13.72 -15.37 0.20
C SER A 291 13.13 -16.06 -1.02
N ASN A 292 11.96 -15.62 -1.47
CA ASN A 292 11.25 -16.18 -2.62
C ASN A 292 12.03 -16.16 -3.95
N THR A 293 13.08 -15.34 -4.05
CA THR A 293 13.92 -15.24 -5.25
C THR A 293 15.32 -15.83 -5.06
N THR A 294 15.61 -16.43 -3.90
CA THR A 294 16.96 -16.90 -3.55
C THR A 294 16.99 -18.36 -3.09
N VAL A 295 15.93 -18.83 -2.44
CA VAL A 295 15.70 -20.27 -2.20
C VAL A 295 15.22 -20.91 -3.51
N GLY A 296 15.73 -22.10 -3.83
CA GLY A 296 15.28 -22.90 -4.98
C GLY A 296 13.83 -23.35 -4.83
N GLY A 297 13.20 -23.78 -5.91
CA GLY A 297 11.74 -23.98 -5.99
C GLY A 297 11.07 -23.24 -7.15
N GLY A 298 11.86 -22.59 -8.00
CA GLY A 298 11.40 -21.73 -9.08
C GLY A 298 11.35 -20.25 -8.67
N PHE A 299 10.89 -19.40 -9.60
CA PHE A 299 10.75 -17.97 -9.33
C PHE A 299 9.40 -17.70 -8.66
N MET A 300 9.40 -17.69 -7.33
CA MET A 300 8.19 -17.56 -6.51
C MET A 300 7.72 -16.10 -6.44
N ALA A 301 6.84 -15.69 -7.35
CA ALA A 301 6.32 -14.33 -7.42
C ALA A 301 4.88 -14.25 -6.92
N ALA A 302 4.70 -13.80 -5.68
CA ALA A 302 3.39 -13.57 -5.08
C ALA A 302 2.65 -12.41 -5.80
N PRO A 303 1.37 -12.57 -6.19
CA PRO A 303 0.53 -11.52 -6.77
C PRO A 303 0.05 -10.52 -5.70
N ILE A 304 0.98 -9.74 -5.15
CA ILE A 304 0.69 -8.83 -4.03
C ILE A 304 -0.37 -7.78 -4.39
N ARG A 305 -0.45 -7.33 -5.65
CA ARG A 305 -1.43 -6.32 -6.05
C ARG A 305 -2.82 -6.89 -6.06
N GLU A 306 -3.00 -8.12 -6.56
CA GLU A 306 -4.26 -8.84 -6.40
C GLU A 306 -4.69 -8.97 -4.93
N TYR A 307 -3.75 -9.28 -4.02
CA TYR A 307 -4.07 -9.37 -2.58
C TYR A 307 -4.58 -8.05 -2.03
N LEU A 308 -3.91 -6.94 -2.35
CA LEU A 308 -4.33 -5.61 -1.96
C LEU A 308 -5.68 -5.21 -2.57
N ARG A 309 -5.94 -5.54 -3.86
CA ARG A 309 -7.23 -5.30 -4.53
C ARG A 309 -8.38 -6.03 -3.84
N ARG A 310 -8.13 -7.21 -3.29
CA ARG A 310 -9.10 -8.00 -2.52
C ARG A 310 -9.15 -7.64 -1.04
N GLY A 311 -8.47 -6.58 -0.62
CA GLY A 311 -8.50 -6.07 0.76
C GLY A 311 -7.68 -6.90 1.77
N ILE A 312 -6.79 -7.78 1.30
CA ILE A 312 -5.90 -8.55 2.17
C ILE A 312 -4.80 -7.63 2.70
N LYS A 313 -4.53 -7.72 4.00
CA LYS A 313 -3.45 -6.99 4.67
C LYS A 313 -2.11 -7.60 4.27
N VAL A 314 -1.20 -6.81 3.71
CA VAL A 314 0.14 -7.29 3.31
C VAL A 314 1.22 -6.48 4.04
N GLY A 315 2.16 -7.18 4.66
CA GLY A 315 3.41 -6.64 5.19
C GLY A 315 4.64 -7.23 4.49
N LEU A 316 5.81 -6.65 4.75
CA LEU A 316 7.08 -7.15 4.24
C LEU A 316 7.81 -7.95 5.30
N GLY A 317 8.27 -9.15 4.92
CA GLY A 317 9.16 -9.99 5.71
C GLY A 317 10.54 -10.06 5.07
N THR A 318 11.58 -10.05 5.90
CA THR A 318 12.94 -10.34 5.43
C THR A 318 13.18 -11.83 5.23
N ASP A 319 12.50 -12.66 6.04
CA ASP A 319 12.69 -14.11 6.10
C ASP A 319 14.19 -14.47 6.23
N SER A 320 14.90 -13.76 7.12
CA SER A 320 16.35 -13.91 7.31
C SER A 320 16.73 -15.38 7.46
N GLY A 321 17.62 -15.83 6.59
CA GLY A 321 17.99 -17.23 6.45
C GLY A 321 17.77 -17.62 5.01
N GLY A 322 16.51 -17.82 4.62
CA GLY A 322 16.11 -17.98 3.23
C GLY A 322 16.41 -16.71 2.45
N GLY A 323 15.97 -15.56 2.99
CA GLY A 323 16.43 -14.24 2.56
C GLY A 323 17.85 -13.96 3.04
N PHE A 324 18.71 -13.49 2.14
CA PHE A 324 20.10 -13.13 2.49
C PHE A 324 20.23 -11.76 3.17
N SER A 325 19.22 -10.90 3.09
CA SER A 325 19.25 -9.56 3.66
C SER A 325 18.44 -9.49 4.95
N SER A 326 18.88 -8.58 5.83
CA SER A 326 18.18 -8.18 7.05
C SER A 326 17.56 -6.79 6.93
N SER A 327 17.52 -6.23 5.73
CA SER A 327 17.00 -4.88 5.53
C SER A 327 15.61 -4.94 4.93
N ILE A 328 14.63 -4.30 5.58
CA ILE A 328 13.32 -4.08 4.96
C ILE A 328 13.45 -3.18 3.71
N LEU A 329 14.47 -2.32 3.62
CA LEU A 329 14.75 -1.59 2.37
C LEU A 329 15.12 -2.54 1.21
N ASP A 330 15.84 -3.62 1.50
CA ASP A 330 16.14 -4.63 0.48
C ASP A 330 14.91 -5.46 0.15
N ALA A 331 14.07 -5.77 1.14
CA ALA A 331 12.77 -6.38 0.90
C ALA A 331 11.87 -5.50 0.02
N MET A 332 11.84 -4.18 0.24
CA MET A 332 11.12 -3.21 -0.60
C MET A 332 11.65 -3.18 -2.03
N ARG A 333 12.98 -3.11 -2.21
CA ARG A 333 13.62 -3.17 -3.54
C ARG A 333 13.28 -4.46 -4.27
N GLN A 334 13.33 -5.59 -3.56
CA GLN A 334 13.03 -6.88 -4.15
C GLN A 334 11.54 -7.05 -4.44
N ALA A 335 10.65 -6.52 -3.59
CA ALA A 335 9.21 -6.51 -3.83
C ALA A 335 8.89 -5.80 -5.16
N PHE A 336 9.55 -4.67 -5.44
CA PHE A 336 9.41 -3.95 -6.71
C PHE A 336 9.88 -4.78 -7.92
N ILE A 337 10.98 -5.49 -7.80
CA ILE A 337 11.48 -6.35 -8.89
C ILE A 337 10.51 -7.52 -9.13
N VAL A 338 10.07 -8.18 -8.06
CA VAL A 338 9.14 -9.31 -8.13
C VAL A 338 7.78 -8.87 -8.66
N SER A 339 7.32 -7.66 -8.32
CA SER A 339 6.07 -7.14 -8.86
C SER A 339 6.15 -6.97 -10.37
N ASN A 340 7.23 -6.39 -10.90
CA ASN A 340 7.44 -6.25 -12.34
C ASN A 340 7.52 -7.62 -13.05
N ALA A 341 8.20 -8.59 -12.43
CA ALA A 341 8.24 -9.95 -12.96
C ALA A 341 6.83 -10.58 -12.98
N LYS A 342 6.04 -10.40 -11.92
CA LYS A 342 4.66 -10.91 -11.85
C LYS A 342 3.74 -10.22 -12.86
N ASP A 343 3.94 -8.92 -13.10
CA ASP A 343 3.22 -8.18 -14.14
C ASP A 343 3.42 -8.83 -15.51
N PHE A 344 4.68 -9.08 -15.85
CA PHE A 344 5.06 -9.76 -17.08
C PHE A 344 4.47 -11.17 -17.16
N LEU A 345 4.60 -11.98 -16.10
CA LEU A 345 4.06 -13.35 -16.05
C LEU A 345 2.54 -13.39 -16.20
N THR A 346 1.85 -12.38 -15.68
CA THR A 346 0.38 -12.27 -15.75
C THR A 346 -0.11 -11.51 -16.99
N LYS A 347 0.81 -11.12 -17.88
CA LYS A 347 0.50 -10.31 -19.09
C LYS A 347 -0.32 -9.07 -18.76
N GLY A 348 0.00 -8.42 -17.65
CA GLY A 348 -0.70 -7.22 -17.19
C GLY A 348 -1.92 -7.46 -16.29
N ALA A 349 -2.29 -8.70 -15.94
CA ALA A 349 -3.45 -8.92 -15.07
C ALA A 349 -3.19 -8.52 -13.59
N ASP A 350 -1.91 -8.56 -13.16
CA ASP A 350 -1.43 -7.99 -11.90
C ASP A 350 -0.79 -6.60 -12.12
N HIS A 351 -1.12 -5.90 -13.20
CA HIS A 351 -0.66 -4.54 -13.49
C HIS A 351 -1.39 -3.54 -12.59
N ASP A 352 -0.64 -2.82 -11.76
CA ASP A 352 -0.97 -1.49 -11.24
C ASP A 352 0.18 -0.96 -10.38
N PHE A 353 0.43 0.34 -10.47
CA PHE A 353 1.65 1.05 -10.08
C PHE A 353 1.73 1.32 -8.56
N LEU A 354 2.60 0.60 -7.85
CA LEU A 354 3.00 0.90 -6.46
C LEU A 354 4.20 1.86 -6.44
N TRP A 355 3.91 3.10 -6.76
CA TRP A 355 4.52 4.39 -6.40
C TRP A 355 3.44 5.39 -6.87
N PRO A 356 3.25 6.61 -6.30
CA PRO A 356 2.62 7.62 -7.12
C PRO A 356 3.51 7.70 -8.35
N SER A 357 3.01 7.17 -9.46
CA SER A 357 3.64 7.38 -10.75
C SER A 357 4.00 8.85 -10.79
N ALA A 358 5.18 9.21 -11.30
CA ALA A 358 5.50 10.63 -11.50
C ALA A 358 4.27 11.33 -12.13
N PHE A 359 3.50 10.63 -12.96
CA PHE A 359 2.19 10.99 -13.47
C PHE A 359 1.06 11.29 -12.43
N THR A 360 0.82 10.51 -11.37
CA THR A 360 -0.15 10.88 -10.31
C THR A 360 0.32 12.13 -9.58
N LEU A 361 1.61 12.24 -9.30
CA LEU A 361 2.19 13.46 -8.72
C LEU A 361 2.05 14.66 -9.68
N LEU A 362 2.23 14.46 -10.99
CA LEU A 362 2.20 15.50 -12.02
C LEU A 362 0.76 15.91 -12.42
N LEU A 363 -0.20 14.97 -12.42
CA LEU A 363 -1.62 15.29 -12.51
C LEU A 363 -2.08 16.10 -11.29
N LEU A 364 -1.57 15.76 -10.09
CA LEU A 364 -1.77 16.55 -8.88
C LEU A 364 -1.14 17.94 -9.00
N VAL A 365 0.03 18.09 -9.65
CA VAL A 365 0.62 19.41 -9.96
C VAL A 365 -0.34 20.24 -10.82
N GLY A 366 -0.88 19.69 -11.92
CA GLY A 366 -1.85 20.43 -12.74
C GLY A 366 -3.11 20.84 -11.95
N LEU A 367 -3.58 19.98 -11.05
CA LEU A 367 -4.71 20.30 -10.18
C LEU A 367 -4.37 21.33 -9.10
N GLU A 368 -3.14 21.34 -8.60
CA GLU A 368 -2.65 22.36 -7.67
C GLU A 368 -2.64 23.74 -8.32
N TRP A 369 -2.13 23.85 -9.55
CA TRP A 369 -2.18 25.10 -10.32
C TRP A 369 -3.61 25.53 -10.65
N MET A 370 -4.49 24.60 -10.98
CA MET A 370 -5.93 24.88 -11.16
C MET A 370 -6.53 25.42 -9.85
N LYS A 371 -6.25 24.79 -8.70
CA LYS A 371 -6.70 25.27 -7.38
C LYS A 371 -6.16 26.65 -7.08
N GLU A 372 -4.90 26.94 -7.37
CA GLU A 372 -4.33 28.27 -7.17
C GLU A 372 -5.06 29.35 -7.98
N VAL A 373 -5.37 29.07 -9.26
CA VAL A 373 -6.11 29.99 -10.12
C VAL A 373 -7.49 30.28 -9.54
N LEU A 374 -8.21 29.23 -9.09
CA LEU A 374 -9.53 29.38 -8.48
C LEU A 374 -9.47 30.09 -7.12
N ALA A 375 -8.45 29.79 -6.30
CA ALA A 375 -8.25 30.41 -4.99
C ALA A 375 -7.87 31.91 -5.11
N LYS A 376 -7.10 32.29 -6.15
CA LYS A 376 -6.83 33.70 -6.46
C LYS A 376 -8.11 34.46 -6.83
N LYS A 377 -9.05 33.81 -7.54
CA LYS A 377 -10.33 34.40 -7.91
C LYS A 377 -11.32 34.49 -6.73
N TRP A 378 -11.33 33.49 -5.85
CA TRP A 378 -12.22 33.42 -4.69
C TRP A 378 -11.45 33.13 -3.39
N PRO A 379 -10.71 34.11 -2.85
CA PRO A 379 -9.85 33.92 -1.68
C PRO A 379 -10.63 33.61 -0.39
N ASP A 380 -11.90 34.00 -0.33
CA ASP A 380 -12.78 33.77 0.84
C ASP A 380 -13.49 32.42 0.79
N ARG A 381 -13.12 31.52 -0.13
CA ARG A 381 -13.75 30.20 -0.29
C ARG A 381 -12.74 29.09 -0.13
N GLU A 382 -13.13 28.05 0.60
CA GLU A 382 -12.38 26.80 0.64
C GLU A 382 -12.68 25.98 -0.63
N ILE A 383 -11.63 25.53 -1.31
CA ILE A 383 -11.73 24.76 -2.57
C ILE A 383 -11.17 23.37 -2.34
N GLU A 384 -12.07 22.41 -2.25
CA GLU A 384 -11.73 20.99 -2.21
C GLU A 384 -11.78 20.39 -3.62
N VAL A 385 -10.82 19.52 -3.94
CA VAL A 385 -10.81 18.78 -5.21
C VAL A 385 -10.49 17.33 -4.90
N ILE A 386 -11.30 16.44 -5.47
CA ILE A 386 -11.21 14.98 -5.37
C ILE A 386 -10.85 14.44 -6.76
N THR A 387 -10.01 13.41 -6.83
CA THR A 387 -9.45 12.91 -8.10
C THR A 387 -9.53 11.40 -8.17
N ASP A 388 -10.01 10.86 -9.29
CA ASP A 388 -10.11 9.41 -9.52
C ASP A 388 -9.27 8.91 -10.71
N GLY A 389 -8.50 9.80 -11.35
CA GLY A 389 -7.65 9.47 -12.48
C GLY A 389 -6.50 8.56 -12.07
N ILE A 390 -6.33 7.44 -12.79
CA ILE A 390 -5.21 6.50 -12.60
C ILE A 390 -4.50 6.34 -13.94
N SER A 391 -3.18 6.41 -13.93
CA SER A 391 -2.36 6.19 -15.14
C SER A 391 -2.61 4.79 -15.70
N GLY A 392 -2.67 4.66 -17.02
CA GLY A 392 -2.90 3.37 -17.69
C GLY A 392 -4.32 2.79 -17.58
N ASP A 393 -5.20 3.34 -16.73
CA ASP A 393 -6.59 2.86 -16.59
C ASP A 393 -7.42 3.15 -17.85
N LEU A 394 -8.47 2.37 -18.03
CA LEU A 394 -9.44 2.48 -19.13
C LEU A 394 -10.74 3.11 -18.61
N LEU A 395 -11.41 3.86 -19.47
CA LEU A 395 -12.81 4.23 -19.25
C LEU A 395 -13.72 3.00 -19.42
N THR A 396 -13.44 2.20 -20.45
CA THR A 396 -14.22 1.03 -20.81
C THR A 396 -13.83 -0.21 -19.98
N PRO A 397 -14.75 -1.16 -19.72
CA PRO A 397 -14.43 -2.40 -19.01
C PRO A 397 -13.23 -3.15 -19.66
N PRO A 398 -12.30 -3.69 -18.85
CA PRO A 398 -12.36 -3.89 -17.39
C PRO A 398 -11.94 -2.69 -16.53
N GLY A 399 -11.80 -1.49 -17.10
CA GLY A 399 -11.37 -0.28 -16.41
C GLY A 399 -12.18 0.09 -15.16
N GLY A 400 -11.49 0.64 -14.16
CA GLY A 400 -12.04 0.89 -12.82
C GLY A 400 -12.62 2.30 -12.60
N PHE A 401 -12.36 3.23 -13.52
CA PHE A 401 -12.63 4.66 -13.35
C PHE A 401 -14.06 4.98 -12.91
N LYS A 402 -15.06 4.46 -13.63
CA LYS A 402 -16.49 4.70 -13.32
C LYS A 402 -16.83 4.32 -11.88
N ARG A 403 -16.37 3.15 -11.43
CA ARG A 403 -16.65 2.65 -10.08
C ARG A 403 -16.01 3.51 -8.99
N ARG A 404 -14.83 4.11 -9.26
CA ARG A 404 -14.17 5.02 -8.31
C ARG A 404 -14.93 6.33 -8.21
N MET A 405 -15.23 6.96 -9.35
CA MET A 405 -15.99 8.22 -9.40
C MET A 405 -17.36 8.09 -8.74
N GLU A 406 -18.09 6.99 -9.00
CA GLU A 406 -19.43 6.76 -8.44
C GLU A 406 -19.45 6.67 -6.92
N LYS A 407 -18.34 6.33 -6.24
CA LYS A 407 -18.27 6.28 -4.78
C LYS A 407 -18.39 7.65 -4.12
N HIS A 408 -18.14 8.72 -4.85
CA HIS A 408 -18.23 10.10 -4.33
C HIS A 408 -19.64 10.68 -4.42
N PHE A 409 -20.59 9.95 -5.00
CA PHE A 409 -21.97 10.42 -5.19
C PHE A 409 -22.98 9.48 -4.50
N PRO A 410 -23.90 10.00 -3.67
CA PRO A 410 -23.98 11.40 -3.22
C PRO A 410 -22.87 11.74 -2.22
N SER A 411 -22.47 13.01 -2.17
CA SER A 411 -21.46 13.53 -1.24
C SER A 411 -22.04 14.56 -0.26
N THR A 412 -21.40 14.73 0.89
CA THR A 412 -21.70 15.80 1.86
C THR A 412 -20.38 16.35 2.40
N PRO A 413 -20.01 17.61 2.09
CA PRO A 413 -20.73 18.57 1.24
C PRO A 413 -20.87 18.09 -0.23
N PRO A 414 -21.88 18.55 -0.98
CA PRO A 414 -22.10 18.10 -2.35
C PRO A 414 -20.99 18.58 -3.29
N ILE A 415 -20.50 17.69 -4.14
CA ILE A 415 -19.62 18.05 -5.25
C ILE A 415 -20.40 18.91 -6.24
N THR A 416 -19.97 20.15 -6.44
CA THR A 416 -20.69 21.12 -7.28
C THR A 416 -20.29 21.08 -8.76
N HIS A 417 -19.06 20.69 -9.06
CA HIS A 417 -18.53 20.59 -10.41
C HIS A 417 -17.63 19.34 -10.54
N THR A 418 -17.68 18.72 -11.70
CA THR A 418 -16.93 17.51 -12.05
C THR A 418 -16.22 17.74 -13.38
N ILE A 419 -14.93 17.43 -13.43
CA ILE A 419 -14.12 17.56 -14.64
C ILE A 419 -13.83 16.15 -15.17
N LEU A 420 -14.07 15.92 -16.46
CA LEU A 420 -13.85 14.63 -17.11
C LEU A 420 -12.79 14.76 -18.21
N LEU A 421 -11.70 14.00 -18.07
CA LEU A 421 -10.68 13.78 -19.10
C LEU A 421 -10.32 12.29 -19.10
N GLY A 422 -10.41 11.62 -20.24
CA GLY A 422 -10.05 10.22 -20.36
C GLY A 422 -10.27 9.67 -21.77
N GLY A 423 -9.81 8.45 -22.02
CA GLY A 423 -9.98 7.76 -23.31
C GLY A 423 -8.71 7.62 -24.15
N THR A 424 -7.59 8.26 -23.77
CA THR A 424 -6.30 8.09 -24.46
C THR A 424 -5.86 6.62 -24.46
N ASN A 425 -5.97 5.93 -23.33
CA ASN A 425 -5.65 4.51 -23.22
C ASN A 425 -6.66 3.66 -24.01
N ASP A 426 -7.96 3.93 -23.89
CA ASP A 426 -8.99 3.22 -24.65
C ASP A 426 -8.75 3.30 -26.18
N LEU A 427 -8.33 4.45 -26.69
CA LEU A 427 -7.91 4.62 -28.08
C LEU A 427 -6.67 3.76 -28.41
N ALA A 428 -5.66 3.75 -27.53
CA ALA A 428 -4.45 2.93 -27.69
C ALA A 428 -4.75 1.41 -27.70
N TYR A 429 -5.72 0.98 -26.89
CA TYR A 429 -6.25 -0.40 -26.89
C TYR A 429 -7.28 -0.66 -28.00
N ASN A 430 -7.42 0.27 -28.95
CA ASN A 430 -8.28 0.16 -30.11
C ASN A 430 -9.76 -0.14 -29.77
N ARG A 431 -10.25 0.42 -28.65
CA ARG A 431 -11.67 0.36 -28.29
C ARG A 431 -12.53 1.07 -29.34
N SER A 432 -13.78 0.65 -29.47
CA SER A 432 -14.71 1.29 -30.41
C SER A 432 -15.18 2.62 -29.85
N ILE A 433 -15.35 3.61 -30.74
CA ILE A 433 -15.81 4.95 -30.39
C ILE A 433 -17.20 4.90 -29.76
N GLN A 434 -18.07 4.03 -30.26
CA GLN A 434 -19.42 3.85 -29.74
C GLN A 434 -19.40 3.35 -28.29
N THR A 435 -18.51 2.41 -27.94
CA THR A 435 -18.38 1.92 -26.56
C THR A 435 -17.78 2.99 -25.65
N MET A 436 -16.76 3.71 -26.11
CA MET A 436 -16.16 4.81 -25.34
C MET A 436 -17.18 5.93 -25.08
N TYR A 437 -17.90 6.36 -26.11
CA TYR A 437 -18.93 7.38 -26.00
C TYR A 437 -20.06 6.96 -25.06
N ALA A 438 -20.57 5.72 -25.17
CA ALA A 438 -21.60 5.21 -24.27
C ALA A 438 -21.14 5.24 -22.80
N VAL A 439 -19.87 4.95 -22.52
CA VAL A 439 -19.32 5.09 -21.17
C VAL A 439 -19.29 6.55 -20.74
N PHE A 440 -18.85 7.47 -21.58
CA PHE A 440 -18.90 8.91 -21.29
C PHE A 440 -20.31 9.40 -20.98
N GLU A 441 -21.34 8.92 -21.67
CA GLU A 441 -22.72 9.26 -21.33
C GLU A 441 -23.07 8.86 -19.90
N THR A 442 -22.64 7.67 -19.46
CA THR A 442 -22.86 7.23 -18.08
C THR A 442 -22.04 8.01 -17.06
N LEU A 443 -20.81 8.39 -17.41
CA LEU A 443 -19.93 9.18 -16.53
C LEU A 443 -20.43 10.61 -16.34
N VAL A 444 -21.07 11.20 -17.36
CA VAL A 444 -21.72 12.50 -17.27
C VAL A 444 -23.03 12.42 -16.48
N PHE A 445 -23.76 11.31 -16.60
CA PHE A 445 -25.07 11.16 -15.97
C PHE A 445 -25.03 11.16 -14.43
N THR A 446 -24.06 10.45 -13.82
CA THR A 446 -23.99 10.34 -12.35
C THR A 446 -23.78 11.70 -11.66
N PRO A 447 -22.80 12.54 -12.05
CA PRO A 447 -22.64 13.87 -11.48
C PRO A 447 -23.87 14.76 -11.69
N LEU A 448 -24.43 14.80 -12.90
CA LEU A 448 -25.62 15.61 -13.21
C LEU A 448 -26.82 15.21 -12.34
N SER A 449 -27.02 13.91 -12.13
CA SER A 449 -28.10 13.39 -11.26
C SER A 449 -27.93 13.77 -9.79
N ASN A 450 -26.74 14.21 -9.39
CA ASN A 450 -26.41 14.66 -8.05
C ASN A 450 -26.16 16.18 -7.99
N SER A 451 -26.74 16.95 -8.92
CA SER A 451 -26.63 18.42 -9.00
C SER A 451 -25.20 18.95 -9.23
N SER A 452 -24.26 18.10 -9.63
CA SER A 452 -22.94 18.52 -10.09
C SER A 452 -22.98 18.94 -11.55
N LYS A 453 -22.23 19.96 -11.92
CA LYS A 453 -22.04 20.42 -13.30
C LYS A 453 -20.82 19.76 -13.90
N VAL A 454 -20.81 19.51 -15.21
CA VAL A 454 -19.73 18.72 -15.82
C VAL A 454 -18.94 19.54 -16.85
N LEU A 455 -17.61 19.58 -16.71
CA LEU A 455 -16.68 20.08 -17.72
C LEU A 455 -15.99 18.90 -18.39
N ILE A 456 -16.15 18.75 -19.72
CA ILE A 456 -15.50 17.69 -20.50
C ILE A 456 -14.29 18.27 -21.26
N LEU A 457 -13.14 17.65 -21.09
CA LEU A 457 -11.90 18.00 -21.78
C LEU A 457 -11.73 17.11 -23.02
N THR A 458 -11.41 17.71 -24.17
CA THR A 458 -11.08 16.93 -25.38
C THR A 458 -9.80 16.13 -25.16
N ILE A 459 -9.74 14.93 -25.74
CA ILE A 459 -8.62 14.00 -25.59
C ILE A 459 -7.44 14.54 -26.40
N PRO A 460 -6.27 14.78 -25.78
CA PRO A 460 -5.11 15.33 -26.47
C PRO A 460 -4.45 14.31 -27.43
N GLU A 461 -3.57 14.83 -28.30
CA GLU A 461 -2.72 14.01 -29.16
C GLU A 461 -1.67 13.21 -28.37
N CYS A 462 -0.96 12.30 -29.03
CA CYS A 462 0.23 11.63 -28.50
C CYS A 462 1.31 11.56 -29.59
N HIS A 463 2.53 11.12 -29.25
CA HIS A 463 3.65 11.07 -30.19
C HIS A 463 3.46 10.07 -31.33
N VAL A 464 2.65 9.03 -31.09
CA VAL A 464 2.33 8.03 -32.10
C VAL A 464 1.50 8.67 -33.19
N ARG A 465 2.06 8.73 -34.41
CA ARG A 465 1.33 9.15 -35.61
C ARG A 465 0.60 7.97 -36.23
N SER A 466 -0.72 8.02 -36.24
CA SER A 466 -1.56 7.01 -36.88
C SER A 466 -2.84 7.67 -37.36
N ASN A 467 -3.02 7.75 -38.68
CA ASN A 467 -4.22 8.35 -39.27
C ASN A 467 -5.51 7.75 -38.70
N VAL A 468 -5.52 6.42 -38.46
CA VAL A 468 -6.67 5.73 -37.88
C VAL A 468 -6.92 6.13 -36.43
N LEU A 469 -5.86 6.30 -35.63
CA LEU A 469 -5.95 6.74 -34.24
C LEU A 469 -6.42 8.19 -34.16
N ASP A 470 -5.89 9.03 -35.06
CA ASP A 470 -6.19 10.45 -35.12
C ASP A 470 -7.65 10.68 -35.57
N GLU A 471 -8.10 10.02 -36.63
CA GLU A 471 -9.51 10.04 -37.06
C GLU A 471 -10.46 9.60 -35.94
N LYS A 472 -10.12 8.51 -35.24
CA LYS A 472 -10.88 8.01 -34.09
C LYS A 472 -10.95 8.99 -32.93
N ARG A 473 -9.84 9.68 -32.64
CA ARG A 473 -9.76 10.68 -31.58
C ARG A 473 -10.61 11.90 -31.94
N GLU A 474 -10.51 12.39 -33.18
CA GLU A 474 -11.31 13.52 -33.65
C GLU A 474 -12.80 13.15 -33.64
N GLU A 475 -13.18 11.96 -34.13
CA GLU A 475 -14.57 11.49 -34.09
C GLU A 475 -15.12 11.47 -32.66
N LEU A 476 -14.38 10.94 -31.69
CA LEU A 476 -14.80 10.94 -30.30
C LEU A 476 -14.87 12.36 -29.72
N ASN A 477 -13.85 13.19 -29.96
CA ASN A 477 -13.84 14.58 -29.47
C ASN A 477 -15.03 15.37 -30.02
N ASP A 478 -15.36 15.21 -31.29
CA ASP A 478 -16.54 15.81 -31.92
C ASP A 478 -17.83 15.33 -31.23
N MET A 479 -17.95 14.04 -30.93
CA MET A 479 -19.10 13.52 -30.19
C MET A 479 -19.18 14.10 -28.78
N LEU A 480 -18.06 14.20 -28.06
CA LEU A 480 -18.01 14.79 -26.72
C LEU A 480 -18.42 16.27 -26.75
N VAL A 481 -17.94 17.04 -27.73
CA VAL A 481 -18.22 18.48 -27.86
C VAL A 481 -19.64 18.75 -28.35
N TYR A 482 -20.06 18.13 -29.44
CA TYR A 482 -21.31 18.48 -30.12
C TYR A 482 -22.52 17.69 -29.67
N SER A 483 -22.34 16.54 -29.02
CA SER A 483 -23.45 15.75 -28.47
C SER A 483 -23.57 15.91 -26.96
N LEU A 484 -22.51 15.62 -26.19
CA LEU A 484 -22.55 15.76 -24.73
C LEU A 484 -22.42 17.21 -24.27
N GLY A 485 -21.57 18.00 -24.91
CA GLY A 485 -21.35 19.41 -24.57
C GLY A 485 -22.56 20.33 -24.76
N ARG A 486 -23.63 19.85 -25.42
CA ARG A 486 -24.91 20.58 -25.56
C ARG A 486 -25.94 20.23 -24.48
N LYS A 487 -25.64 19.28 -23.60
CA LYS A 487 -26.53 18.96 -22.47
C LYS A 487 -26.51 20.10 -21.46
N GLU A 488 -27.66 20.35 -20.82
CA GLU A 488 -27.75 21.35 -19.75
C GLU A 488 -26.76 21.03 -18.63
N ASN A 489 -26.13 22.06 -18.05
CA ASN A 489 -25.11 21.92 -17.00
C ASN A 489 -23.83 21.17 -17.43
N VAL A 490 -23.60 21.02 -18.74
CA VAL A 490 -22.35 20.51 -19.31
C VAL A 490 -21.65 21.61 -20.10
N SER A 491 -20.33 21.73 -19.92
CA SER A 491 -19.45 22.59 -20.73
C SER A 491 -18.27 21.77 -21.25
N THR A 492 -17.57 22.29 -22.25
CA THR A 492 -16.42 21.60 -22.85
C THR A 492 -15.20 22.52 -22.97
N PHE A 493 -14.02 21.90 -22.97
CA PHE A 493 -12.75 22.59 -23.18
C PHE A 493 -11.89 21.83 -24.19
N ASP A 494 -11.46 22.53 -25.23
CA ASP A 494 -10.63 21.95 -26.28
C ASP A 494 -9.16 21.85 -25.86
N LEU A 495 -8.86 20.92 -24.95
CA LEU A 495 -7.49 20.65 -24.50
C LEU A 495 -6.60 20.17 -25.66
N ARG A 496 -7.13 19.33 -26.56
CA ARG A 496 -6.45 18.84 -27.77
C ARG A 496 -5.94 19.97 -28.66
N GLY A 497 -6.77 20.98 -28.91
CA GLY A 497 -6.37 22.15 -29.71
C GLY A 497 -5.40 23.08 -28.98
N LYS A 498 -5.50 23.16 -27.65
CA LYS A 498 -4.65 24.03 -26.82
C LYS A 498 -3.27 23.47 -26.53
N MET A 499 -3.12 22.15 -26.50
CA MET A 499 -1.84 21.46 -26.29
C MET A 499 -1.59 20.46 -27.42
N PRO A 500 -1.31 20.91 -28.65
CA PRO A 500 -1.04 19.99 -29.76
C PRO A 500 0.32 19.31 -29.58
N TYR A 501 0.44 18.02 -29.86
CA TYR A 501 1.75 17.35 -29.85
C TYR A 501 2.46 17.58 -31.19
N HIS A 502 1.81 17.28 -32.31
CA HIS A 502 2.45 17.21 -33.62
C HIS A 502 2.76 18.57 -34.24
N ASN A 503 1.98 19.59 -33.92
CA ASN A 503 2.09 20.95 -34.46
C ASN A 503 2.80 21.94 -33.51
N MET A 504 3.32 21.45 -32.37
CA MET A 504 4.08 22.27 -31.42
C MET A 504 5.56 22.34 -31.82
N GLU A 505 6.19 23.51 -31.69
CA GLU A 505 7.62 23.71 -31.97
C GLU A 505 8.49 22.76 -31.12
N PRO A 506 9.59 22.19 -31.66
CA PRO A 506 10.38 21.16 -30.96
C PRO A 506 10.81 21.53 -29.54
N ASN A 507 11.30 22.77 -29.34
CA ASN A 507 11.74 23.25 -28.03
C ASN A 507 10.58 23.40 -27.03
N GLN A 508 9.40 23.80 -27.51
CA GLN A 508 8.19 23.87 -26.69
C GLN A 508 7.67 22.47 -26.38
N ARG A 509 7.75 21.56 -27.35
CA ARG A 509 7.35 20.16 -27.19
C ARG A 509 8.18 19.47 -26.14
N GLU A 510 9.52 19.58 -26.20
CA GLU A 510 10.43 19.03 -25.19
C GLU A 510 10.20 19.65 -23.80
N ARG A 511 9.82 20.92 -23.74
CA ARG A 511 9.48 21.57 -22.47
C ARG A 511 8.17 21.05 -21.88
N LEU A 512 7.13 20.84 -22.68
CA LEU A 512 5.77 20.57 -22.21
C LEU A 512 5.42 19.07 -22.19
N TRP A 513 6.06 18.25 -23.02
CA TRP A 513 5.79 16.82 -23.17
C TRP A 513 7.01 15.99 -22.78
N ASP A 514 6.78 14.92 -22.03
CA ASP A 514 7.83 14.06 -21.45
C ASP A 514 8.18 12.90 -22.40
N ASP A 515 7.37 11.86 -22.42
CA ASP A 515 7.51 10.70 -23.32
C ASP A 515 6.59 10.79 -24.56
N GLY A 516 6.00 11.97 -24.74
CA GLY A 516 5.05 12.29 -25.80
C GLY A 516 3.71 11.56 -25.71
N LEU A 517 3.42 10.88 -24.61
CA LEU A 517 2.05 10.58 -24.18
C LEU A 517 1.66 11.46 -22.99
N HIS A 518 2.64 11.76 -22.13
CA HIS A 518 2.47 12.51 -20.89
C HIS A 518 3.09 13.91 -20.98
N PHE A 519 2.59 14.83 -20.15
CA PHE A 519 3.17 16.16 -19.98
C PHE A 519 4.32 16.16 -18.95
N THR A 520 5.24 17.11 -19.07
CA THR A 520 6.20 17.43 -18.00
C THR A 520 5.51 18.23 -16.89
N GLU A 521 6.21 18.52 -15.79
CA GLU A 521 5.72 19.45 -14.75
C GLU A 521 5.27 20.79 -15.32
N ALA A 522 6.04 21.36 -16.25
CA ALA A 522 5.69 22.62 -16.93
C ALA A 522 4.44 22.47 -17.81
N GLY A 523 4.29 21.33 -18.49
CA GLY A 523 3.07 21.04 -19.27
C GLY A 523 1.83 20.90 -18.40
N TYR A 524 1.93 20.19 -17.28
CA TYR A 524 0.83 20.07 -16.32
C TYR A 524 0.47 21.40 -15.65
N GLN A 525 1.46 22.23 -15.33
CA GLN A 525 1.23 23.59 -14.87
C GLN A 525 0.43 24.40 -15.88
N GLU A 526 0.84 24.39 -17.15
CA GLU A 526 0.17 25.14 -18.21
C GLU A 526 -1.27 24.63 -18.44
N MET A 527 -1.47 23.31 -18.46
CA MET A 527 -2.79 22.70 -18.49
C MET A 527 -3.64 23.13 -17.30
N GLY A 528 -3.11 23.05 -16.08
CA GLY A 528 -3.79 23.40 -14.84
C GLY A 528 -4.28 24.84 -14.82
N ILE A 529 -3.45 25.77 -15.30
CA ILE A 529 -3.81 27.18 -15.42
C ILE A 529 -4.96 27.36 -16.40
N MET A 530 -4.86 26.80 -17.61
CA MET A 530 -5.90 26.92 -18.64
C MET A 530 -7.24 26.31 -18.20
N VAL A 531 -7.20 25.14 -17.57
CA VAL A 531 -8.42 24.50 -17.04
C VAL A 531 -9.00 25.32 -15.88
N GLY A 532 -8.15 25.89 -15.02
CA GLY A 532 -8.58 26.79 -13.94
C GLY A 532 -9.29 28.04 -14.46
N GLU A 533 -8.73 28.68 -15.48
CA GLU A 533 -9.37 29.82 -16.16
C GLU A 533 -10.72 29.42 -16.77
N LYS A 534 -10.78 28.25 -17.45
CA LYS A 534 -12.04 27.76 -18.00
C LYS A 534 -13.09 27.45 -16.93
N MET A 535 -12.65 26.92 -15.79
CA MET A 535 -13.53 26.69 -14.64
C MET A 535 -14.09 27.98 -14.07
N ILE A 536 -13.30 29.06 -14.04
CA ILE A 536 -13.81 30.39 -13.64
C ILE A 536 -14.92 30.82 -14.58
N GLU A 537 -14.70 30.76 -15.90
CA GLU A 537 -15.72 31.07 -16.90
C GLU A 537 -16.98 30.23 -16.67
N PHE A 538 -16.83 28.91 -16.53
CA PHE A 538 -17.97 28.00 -16.38
C PHE A 538 -18.78 28.26 -15.10
N ILE A 539 -18.11 28.60 -14.00
CA ILE A 539 -18.76 28.96 -12.73
C ILE A 539 -19.48 30.31 -12.83
N GLU A 540 -18.92 31.28 -13.58
CA GLU A 540 -19.45 32.64 -13.71
C GLU A 540 -20.57 32.77 -14.75
N GLU A 541 -20.48 32.10 -15.90
CA GLU A 541 -21.52 32.07 -16.95
C GLU A 541 -22.88 31.63 -16.36
N LEU A 542 -22.86 30.70 -15.41
CA LEU A 542 -24.06 30.18 -14.75
C LEU A 542 -24.63 31.11 -13.66
N LYS A 543 -23.86 32.12 -13.22
CA LYS A 543 -24.41 33.20 -12.37
C LYS A 543 -25.17 34.21 -13.20
N ALA A 544 -24.67 34.55 -14.39
CA ALA A 544 -25.33 35.49 -15.29
C ALA A 544 -26.72 34.97 -15.75
N GLU A 545 -26.86 33.67 -16.02
CA GLU A 545 -28.15 33.07 -16.37
C GLU A 545 -29.16 33.10 -15.19
N LYS A 546 -28.70 32.93 -13.95
CA LYS A 546 -29.55 33.06 -12.75
C LYS A 546 -29.95 34.50 -12.42
N GLU A 547 -29.07 35.48 -12.64
CA GLU A 547 -29.38 36.90 -12.42
C GLU A 547 -30.31 37.46 -13.51
N VAL A 548 -30.18 37.03 -14.76
CA VAL A 548 -31.12 37.37 -15.84
C VAL A 548 -32.51 36.76 -15.57
N SER A 549 -32.57 35.51 -15.08
CA SER A 549 -33.81 34.84 -14.66
C SER A 549 -34.55 35.56 -13.52
N LEU A 550 -33.83 36.15 -12.57
CA LEU A 550 -34.41 36.89 -11.44
C LEU A 550 -34.83 38.32 -11.80
N SER A 551 -34.24 38.91 -12.84
CA SER A 551 -34.64 40.23 -13.36
C SER A 551 -35.82 40.18 -14.36
N GLY A 552 -36.18 38.97 -14.81
CA GLY A 552 -37.14 38.72 -15.88
C GLY A 552 -38.46 38.06 -15.45
N GLN A 553 -39.01 38.38 -14.26
CA GLN A 553 -40.40 38.05 -13.94
C GLN A 553 -41.27 39.31 -13.90
N GLY A 554 -41.71 39.72 -15.09
CA GLY A 554 -43.01 40.35 -15.26
C GLY A 554 -44.10 39.33 -14.95
N THR A 555 -45.02 39.76 -14.10
CA THR A 555 -46.26 39.09 -13.65
C THR A 555 -47.05 38.32 -14.72
N MET A 556 -47.45 37.09 -14.38
CA MET A 556 -48.71 36.36 -14.67
C MET A 556 -48.38 34.86 -14.70
N GLY A 557 -48.99 33.91 -13.99
CA GLY A 557 -50.10 33.82 -13.05
C GLY A 557 -50.43 32.30 -12.93
N ILE A 558 -50.76 31.83 -11.72
CA ILE A 558 -51.70 30.72 -11.31
C ILE A 558 -51.81 29.52 -12.30
N GLU A 559 -51.51 28.25 -12.00
CA GLU A 559 -51.60 27.37 -10.80
C GLU A 559 -50.35 26.52 -10.58
#